data_AF-A0A6M0F5X9-F1
#
_entry.id   AF-A0A6M0F5X9-F1
#
_cell.length_a   1.000
_cell.length_b   1.000
_cell.length_c   1.000
_cell.angle_alpha   90.00
_cell.angle_beta   90.00
_cell.angle_gamma   90.00
#
_symmetry.space_group_name_H-M   'P 1'
#
loop_
_entity.id
_entity.type
_entity.pdbx_description
1 polymer ?
#
loop_
_entity_poly.entity_id
_entity_poly.type
_entity_poly.pdbx_seq_one_letter_code
_entity_poly.pdbx_strand_id
1 'polypeptide(L)'
;VAGQNPTLTDAELDAMWSAFEDHVAPPLRQANLPYGFTIGNHDASGAKGGTGEFLFERERIAASTYWNDPAHSPGIEFVDRNDFPFYYTFKTNDIFFLAWDGSSFKIPPEKLDWVEQALASPEAQSAKMRVLLGHLPLYAVAVSRDKPGEVLADADELREMLERHQVHTYISGHQHAYYPAHKGDLQLLHTGILGSGPRPYVGSQVPSQKALTVMDINFDDPDLTTYTTYDMQTLALIEMETLPRFINGHNGRVLRRDVEMDDLTVDEQAACEQSLGTELCSA
;
A
#
# COMPACT_ATOMS: atom_id res chain seq x y z
N VAL A 1 -5.05 14.35 2.50
CA VAL A 1 -4.70 15.75 2.15
C VAL A 1 -4.06 15.77 0.76
N ALA A 2 -4.12 16.87 0.01
CA ALA A 2 -3.60 16.95 -1.37
C ALA A 2 -2.52 18.04 -1.51
N GLY A 3 -1.51 17.96 -0.65
CA GLY A 3 -0.42 18.92 -0.51
C GLY A 3 0.63 18.92 -1.62
N GLN A 4 0.72 17.86 -2.44
CA GLN A 4 1.70 17.76 -3.53
C GLN A 4 1.37 18.66 -4.73
N ASN A 5 1.25 19.97 -4.49
CA ASN A 5 0.98 20.98 -5.49
C ASN A 5 1.80 22.25 -5.16
N PRO A 6 2.74 22.66 -6.05
CA PRO A 6 3.62 23.80 -5.78
C PRO A 6 2.88 25.15 -5.71
N THR A 7 1.64 25.23 -6.18
CA THR A 7 0.84 26.47 -6.12
C THR A 7 -0.01 26.57 -4.85
N LEU A 8 0.00 25.54 -3.99
CA LEU A 8 -0.84 25.49 -2.80
C LEU A 8 -0.32 26.47 -1.75
N THR A 9 -1.21 27.33 -1.23
CA THR A 9 -0.91 28.24 -0.12
C THR A 9 -0.97 27.51 1.22
N ASP A 10 -0.35 28.07 2.26
CA ASP A 10 -0.38 27.50 3.61
C ASP A 10 -1.81 27.43 4.14
N ALA A 11 -2.62 28.47 3.90
CA ALA A 11 -4.03 28.48 4.29
C ALA A 11 -4.86 27.38 3.62
N GLU A 12 -4.58 27.03 2.37
CA GLU A 12 -5.24 25.91 1.69
C GLU A 12 -4.77 24.56 2.24
N LEU A 13 -3.48 24.40 2.56
CA LEU A 13 -2.96 23.20 3.19
C LEU A 13 -3.58 22.98 4.57
N ASP A 14 -3.66 24.04 5.39
CA ASP A 14 -4.31 24.01 6.70
C ASP A 14 -5.80 23.69 6.59
N ALA A 15 -6.49 24.26 5.60
CA ALA A 15 -7.89 23.95 5.33
C ALA A 15 -8.09 22.47 4.94
N MET A 16 -7.15 21.86 4.21
CA MET A 16 -7.21 20.43 3.88
C MET A 16 -7.03 19.54 5.11
N TRP A 17 -6.08 19.87 6.00
CA TRP A 17 -5.92 19.15 7.27
C TRP A 17 -7.12 19.33 8.20
N SER A 18 -7.68 20.54 8.25
CA SER A 18 -8.91 20.82 9.00
C SER A 18 -10.08 20.00 8.45
N ALA A 19 -10.24 19.91 7.13
CA ALA A 19 -11.29 19.09 6.53
C ALA A 19 -11.11 17.58 6.81
N PHE A 20 -9.87 17.09 6.87
CA PHE A 20 -9.59 15.70 7.30
C PHE A 20 -9.99 15.49 8.77
N GLU A 21 -9.66 16.45 9.63
CA GLU A 21 -10.05 16.47 11.04
C GLU A 21 -11.56 16.68 11.22
N ASP A 22 -12.29 17.28 10.29
CA ASP A 22 -13.75 17.44 10.44
C ASP A 22 -14.52 16.19 9.98
N HIS A 23 -13.98 15.46 9.00
CA HIS A 23 -14.76 14.46 8.25
C HIS A 23 -14.28 13.02 8.38
N VAL A 24 -13.00 12.79 8.73
CA VAL A 24 -12.43 11.44 8.73
C VAL A 24 -11.96 11.04 10.13
N ALA A 25 -11.13 11.85 10.76
CA ALA A 25 -10.41 11.43 11.96
C ALA A 25 -11.30 11.31 13.22
N PRO A 26 -12.20 12.26 13.55
CA PRO A 26 -13.08 12.12 14.71
C PRO A 26 -14.08 10.98 14.60
N PRO A 27 -14.74 10.71 13.46
CA PRO A 27 -15.60 9.53 13.35
C PRO A 27 -14.88 8.23 13.72
N LEU A 28 -13.63 8.05 13.28
CA LEU A 28 -12.81 6.88 13.64
C LEU A 28 -12.50 6.85 15.14
N ARG A 29 -12.06 7.98 15.72
CA ARG A 29 -11.75 8.08 17.15
C ARG A 29 -13.00 7.90 18.04
N GLN A 30 -14.13 8.48 17.67
CA GLN A 30 -15.41 8.36 18.39
C GLN A 30 -15.94 6.91 18.35
N ALA A 31 -15.66 6.20 17.26
CA ALA A 31 -15.94 4.77 17.14
C ALA A 31 -14.91 3.88 17.87
N ASN A 32 -13.87 4.47 18.50
CA ASN A 32 -12.74 3.77 19.12
C ASN A 32 -12.05 2.78 18.16
N LEU A 33 -11.96 3.13 16.88
CA LEU A 33 -11.28 2.33 15.87
C LEU A 33 -9.80 2.74 15.78
N PRO A 34 -8.83 1.83 16.04
CA PRO A 34 -7.42 2.10 15.79
C PRO A 34 -7.17 2.39 14.30
N TYR A 35 -6.40 3.43 14.01
CA TYR A 35 -6.14 3.89 12.66
C TYR A 35 -4.64 3.79 12.31
N GLY A 36 -4.25 2.62 11.81
CA GLY A 36 -2.93 2.42 11.19
C GLY A 36 -2.93 2.88 9.74
N PHE A 37 -2.00 3.76 9.37
CA PHE A 37 -1.96 4.37 8.05
C PHE A 37 -0.53 4.45 7.46
N THR A 38 -0.43 4.72 6.18
CA THR A 38 0.83 5.09 5.52
C THR A 38 0.69 6.47 4.90
N ILE A 39 1.76 7.25 4.92
CA ILE A 39 1.81 8.55 4.25
C ILE A 39 1.82 8.35 2.73
N GLY A 40 0.98 9.10 2.01
CA GLY A 40 0.97 9.14 0.56
C GLY A 40 1.75 10.30 -0.04
N ASN A 41 1.97 10.26 -1.36
CA ASN A 41 2.66 11.34 -2.06
C ASN A 41 1.88 12.66 -1.94
N HIS A 42 0.55 12.58 -1.85
CA HIS A 42 -0.32 13.74 -1.66
C HIS A 42 -0.30 14.31 -0.24
N ASP A 43 -0.06 13.49 0.79
CA ASP A 43 -0.11 13.96 2.18
C ASP A 43 1.22 14.56 2.61
N ALA A 44 2.34 13.90 2.27
CA ALA A 44 3.69 14.32 2.67
C ALA A 44 4.77 13.59 1.85
N SER A 45 4.85 13.88 0.55
CA SER A 45 5.76 13.19 -0.38
C SER A 45 7.22 13.16 0.09
N GLY A 46 7.82 11.98 0.03
CA GLY A 46 9.24 11.73 0.20
C GLY A 46 10.09 12.02 -1.05
N ALA A 47 9.53 12.68 -2.07
CA ALA A 47 10.28 13.06 -3.26
C ALA A 47 11.39 14.06 -2.92
N LYS A 48 12.60 13.80 -3.42
CA LYS A 48 13.78 14.62 -3.16
C LYS A 48 14.26 15.35 -4.42
N GLY A 49 14.80 16.55 -4.23
CA GLY A 49 15.47 17.33 -5.26
C GLY A 49 16.89 16.84 -5.53
N GLY A 50 17.56 17.49 -6.49
CA GLY A 50 18.91 17.10 -6.92
C GLY A 50 19.98 17.23 -5.83
N THR A 51 19.72 18.01 -4.79
CA THR A 51 20.63 18.20 -3.65
C THR A 51 20.24 17.39 -2.41
N GLY A 52 19.22 16.51 -2.51
CA GLY A 52 18.82 15.56 -1.46
C GLY A 52 17.78 16.07 -0.46
N GLU A 53 17.38 17.34 -0.57
CA GLU A 53 16.29 17.98 0.16
C GLU A 53 14.92 17.47 -0.30
N PHE A 54 13.91 17.51 0.58
CA PHE A 54 12.55 17.17 0.19
C PHE A 54 11.93 18.29 -0.66
N LEU A 55 11.33 17.92 -1.80
CA LEU A 55 10.61 18.87 -2.66
C LEU A 55 9.32 19.40 -2.00
N PHE A 56 8.77 18.63 -1.06
CA PHE A 56 7.51 18.89 -0.36
C PHE A 56 7.73 18.92 1.16
N GLU A 57 8.81 19.57 1.61
CA GLU A 57 9.20 19.64 3.03
C GLU A 57 8.09 20.24 3.90
N ARG A 58 7.40 21.27 3.40
CA ARG A 58 6.27 21.89 4.10
C ARG A 58 5.18 20.88 4.43
N GLU A 59 4.78 20.05 3.46
CA GLU A 59 3.75 19.02 3.64
C GLU A 59 4.20 17.95 4.63
N ARG A 60 5.49 17.58 4.62
CA ARG A 60 6.07 16.66 5.61
C ARG A 60 6.02 17.23 7.03
N ILE A 61 6.36 18.51 7.19
CA ILE A 61 6.26 19.21 8.49
C ILE A 61 4.80 19.25 8.96
N ALA A 62 3.87 19.59 8.06
CA ALA A 62 2.44 19.65 8.39
C ALA A 62 1.89 18.29 8.82
N ALA A 63 2.19 17.21 8.07
CA ALA A 63 1.79 15.85 8.43
C ALA A 63 2.38 15.41 9.76
N SER A 64 3.68 15.65 9.97
CA SER A 64 4.35 15.30 11.23
C SER A 64 3.76 16.06 12.42
N THR A 65 3.49 17.37 12.26
CA THR A 65 2.88 18.20 13.29
C THR A 65 1.47 17.72 13.62
N TYR A 66 0.64 17.45 12.61
CA TYR A 66 -0.72 16.94 12.81
C TYR A 66 -0.69 15.62 13.58
N TRP A 67 0.05 14.62 13.10
CA TRP A 67 0.02 13.29 13.69
C TRP A 67 0.71 13.18 15.06
N ASN A 68 1.70 14.03 15.35
CA ASN A 68 2.36 14.05 16.66
C ASN A 68 1.62 14.87 17.73
N ASP A 69 0.54 15.59 17.36
CA ASP A 69 -0.35 16.19 18.35
C ASP A 69 -1.09 15.10 19.14
N PRO A 70 -1.01 15.07 20.49
CA PRO A 70 -1.74 14.12 21.32
C PRO A 70 -3.26 14.11 21.06
N ALA A 71 -3.85 15.23 20.61
CA ALA A 71 -5.26 15.32 20.25
C ALA A 71 -5.63 14.49 19.00
N HIS A 72 -4.64 14.19 18.15
CA HIS A 72 -4.82 13.42 16.91
C HIS A 72 -4.30 11.99 17.02
N SER A 73 -4.24 11.44 18.24
CA SER A 73 -3.79 10.06 18.47
C SER A 73 -4.55 9.06 17.58
N PRO A 74 -3.84 8.18 16.83
CA PRO A 74 -4.48 7.16 15.98
C PRO A 74 -5.03 5.97 16.77
N GLY A 75 -4.86 5.92 18.10
CA GLY A 75 -5.40 4.82 18.91
C GLY A 75 -4.75 3.45 18.68
N ILE A 76 -3.58 3.39 18.04
CA ILE A 76 -2.80 2.16 17.84
C ILE A 76 -1.79 1.95 18.99
N GLU A 77 -1.43 0.69 19.24
CA GLU A 77 -0.37 0.34 20.19
C GLU A 77 0.99 0.34 19.47
N PHE A 78 1.73 1.45 19.57
CA PHE A 78 3.06 1.57 18.98
C PHE A 78 4.06 0.57 19.56
N VAL A 79 4.86 -0.02 18.68
CA VAL A 79 6.07 -0.80 19.03
C VAL A 79 7.31 0.09 18.83
N ASP A 80 7.44 0.73 17.67
CA ASP A 80 8.41 1.80 17.40
C ASP A 80 7.68 3.01 16.83
N ARG A 81 7.93 4.20 17.40
CA ARG A 81 7.33 5.48 16.98
C ARG A 81 8.36 6.57 16.69
N ASN A 82 9.65 6.22 16.57
CA ASN A 82 10.75 7.17 16.51
C ASN A 82 10.69 8.10 15.29
N ASP A 83 10.17 7.61 14.16
CA ASP A 83 10.03 8.38 12.92
C ASP A 83 8.57 8.43 12.44
N PHE A 84 7.63 8.37 13.40
CA PHE A 84 6.21 8.55 13.14
C PHE A 84 5.93 9.98 12.64
N PRO A 85 5.19 10.18 11.53
CA PRO A 85 4.29 9.23 10.86
C PRO A 85 4.87 8.51 9.62
N PHE A 86 6.17 8.61 9.37
CA PHE A 86 6.79 8.15 8.12
C PHE A 86 7.25 6.69 8.19
N TYR A 87 7.92 6.31 9.27
CA TYR A 87 8.38 4.95 9.54
C TYR A 87 8.07 4.59 10.98
N TYR A 88 7.21 3.59 11.17
CA TYR A 88 6.79 3.18 12.50
C TYR A 88 6.21 1.77 12.48
N THR A 89 6.11 1.17 13.66
CA THR A 89 5.51 -0.15 13.85
C THR A 89 4.51 -0.11 14.97
N PHE A 90 3.50 -0.97 14.87
CA PHE A 90 2.45 -1.09 15.88
C PHE A 90 1.91 -2.51 15.87
N LYS A 91 1.11 -2.84 16.87
CA LYS A 91 0.47 -4.15 16.95
C LYS A 91 -1.01 -4.03 17.32
N THR A 92 -1.77 -5.03 16.90
CA THR A 92 -3.14 -5.25 17.38
C THR A 92 -3.49 -6.73 17.22
N ASN A 93 -4.14 -7.33 18.21
CA ASN A 93 -4.66 -8.70 18.16
C ASN A 93 -3.67 -9.77 17.63
N ASP A 94 -2.45 -9.83 18.19
CA ASP A 94 -1.35 -10.72 17.75
C ASP A 94 -0.80 -10.48 16.34
N ILE A 95 -1.15 -9.35 15.70
CA ILE A 95 -0.65 -8.96 14.38
C ILE A 95 0.36 -7.82 14.55
N PHE A 96 1.50 -7.94 13.88
CA PHE A 96 2.50 -6.89 13.78
C PHE A 96 2.33 -6.12 12.48
N PHE A 97 2.30 -4.80 12.57
CA PHE A 97 2.21 -3.91 11.43
C PHE A 97 3.45 -3.04 11.35
N LEU A 98 3.96 -2.88 10.13
CA LEU A 98 5.00 -1.92 9.81
C LEU A 98 4.47 -0.97 8.74
N ALA A 99 4.58 0.34 8.98
CA ALA A 99 4.36 1.34 7.97
C ALA A 99 5.70 1.95 7.55
N TRP A 100 5.96 1.98 6.26
CA TRP A 100 7.12 2.67 5.68
C TRP A 100 6.71 3.85 4.83
N ASP A 101 7.60 4.81 4.63
CA ASP A 101 7.34 5.95 3.76
C ASP A 101 7.55 5.56 2.30
N GLY A 102 6.58 4.82 1.76
CA GLY A 102 6.49 4.49 0.34
C GLY A 102 5.89 5.60 -0.51
N SER A 103 5.95 6.88 -0.09
CA SER A 103 5.36 8.01 -0.83
C SER A 103 6.24 8.53 -1.98
N SER A 104 7.42 7.94 -2.15
CA SER A 104 8.29 8.07 -3.33
C SER A 104 8.81 6.69 -3.72
N PHE A 105 9.34 6.57 -4.94
CA PHE A 105 9.67 5.27 -5.53
C PHE A 105 10.86 4.56 -4.89
N LYS A 106 11.65 5.24 -4.05
CA LYS A 106 12.87 4.67 -3.48
C LYS A 106 12.85 4.76 -1.96
N ILE A 107 12.99 3.61 -1.31
CA ILE A 107 13.22 3.53 0.12
C ILE A 107 14.73 3.72 0.36
N PRO A 108 15.15 4.66 1.24
CA PRO A 108 16.57 4.84 1.55
C PRO A 108 17.19 3.57 2.17
N PRO A 109 18.46 3.22 1.86
CA PRO A 109 19.10 2.02 2.40
C PRO A 109 19.09 1.95 3.93
N GLU A 110 19.34 3.07 4.61
CA GLU A 110 19.30 3.13 6.08
C GLU A 110 17.91 2.85 6.66
N LYS A 111 16.85 3.05 5.86
CA LYS A 111 15.48 2.71 6.24
C LYS A 111 15.17 1.25 5.94
N LEU A 112 15.73 0.67 4.90
CA LEU A 112 15.64 -0.78 4.65
C LEU A 112 16.33 -1.56 5.78
N ASP A 113 17.50 -1.12 6.24
CA ASP A 113 18.17 -1.70 7.41
C ASP A 113 17.28 -1.68 8.66
N TRP A 114 16.57 -0.56 8.89
CA TRP A 114 15.61 -0.47 9.99
C TRP A 114 14.39 -1.38 9.78
N VAL A 115 13.88 -1.52 8.55
CA VAL A 115 12.76 -2.43 8.25
C VAL A 115 13.14 -3.88 8.56
N GLU A 116 14.30 -4.34 8.12
CA GLU A 116 14.77 -5.70 8.40
C GLU A 116 14.97 -5.92 9.91
N GLN A 117 15.53 -4.94 10.63
CA GLN A 117 15.67 -4.99 12.09
C GLN A 117 14.31 -5.05 12.80
N ALA A 118 13.36 -4.22 12.38
CA ALA A 118 12.01 -4.19 12.94
C ALA A 118 11.27 -5.50 12.69
N LEU A 119 11.39 -6.07 11.48
CA LEU A 119 10.79 -7.36 11.14
C LEU A 119 11.49 -8.53 11.85
N ALA A 120 12.78 -8.43 12.18
CA ALA A 120 13.51 -9.42 12.97
C ALA A 120 13.31 -9.28 14.49
N SER A 121 12.61 -8.24 14.97
CA SER A 121 12.40 -7.99 16.39
C SER A 121 11.60 -9.10 17.08
N PRO A 122 11.77 -9.32 18.40
CA PRO A 122 10.95 -10.27 19.15
C PRO A 122 9.44 -10.02 19.01
N GLU A 123 9.02 -8.76 18.95
CA GLU A 123 7.64 -8.34 18.76
C GLU A 123 7.09 -8.80 17.40
N ALA A 124 7.85 -8.61 16.31
CA ALA A 124 7.44 -9.07 14.98
C ALA A 124 7.47 -10.59 14.85
N GLN A 125 8.50 -11.25 15.40
CA GLN A 125 8.69 -12.70 15.31
C GLN A 125 7.73 -13.51 16.18
N SER A 126 7.18 -12.90 17.25
CA SER A 126 6.15 -13.54 18.08
C SER A 126 4.72 -13.28 17.59
N ALA A 127 4.53 -12.34 16.66
CA ALA A 127 3.24 -12.07 16.05
C ALA A 127 2.82 -13.24 15.15
N LYS A 128 1.52 -13.54 15.13
CA LYS A 128 0.94 -14.60 14.30
C LYS A 128 0.85 -14.20 12.82
N MET A 129 0.89 -12.90 12.55
CA MET A 129 0.85 -12.34 11.20
C MET A 129 1.65 -11.02 11.18
N ARG A 130 2.31 -10.75 10.06
CA ARG A 130 3.02 -9.49 9.79
C ARG A 130 2.42 -8.84 8.54
N VAL A 131 2.10 -7.56 8.63
CA VAL A 131 1.54 -6.76 7.53
C VAL A 131 2.40 -5.52 7.34
N LEU A 132 2.71 -5.21 6.08
CA LEU A 132 3.41 -3.99 5.73
C LEU A 132 2.46 -3.03 5.00
N LEU A 133 2.44 -1.77 5.43
CA LEU A 133 1.70 -0.67 4.81
C LEU A 133 2.66 0.27 4.07
N GLY A 134 2.34 0.60 2.83
CA GLY A 134 3.08 1.59 2.05
C GLY A 134 2.23 2.25 0.99
N HIS A 135 2.66 3.38 0.44
CA HIS A 135 1.83 4.10 -0.52
C HIS A 135 1.98 3.58 -1.95
N LEU A 136 3.19 3.62 -2.52
CA LEU A 136 3.47 3.06 -3.84
C LEU A 136 3.45 1.52 -3.77
N PRO A 137 2.81 0.84 -4.74
CA PRO A 137 2.88 -0.62 -4.80
C PRO A 137 4.26 -1.10 -5.25
N LEU A 138 4.55 -2.38 -5.01
CA LEU A 138 5.73 -3.05 -5.57
C LEU A 138 5.59 -3.21 -7.08
N TYR A 139 4.41 -3.64 -7.56
CA TYR A 139 4.17 -3.91 -8.98
C TYR A 139 3.05 -3.04 -9.55
N ALA A 140 3.14 -2.74 -10.84
CA ALA A 140 2.13 -1.94 -11.51
C ALA A 140 0.89 -2.76 -11.88
N VAL A 141 -0.28 -2.21 -11.55
CA VAL A 141 -1.60 -2.77 -11.86
C VAL A 141 -2.46 -1.84 -12.73
N ALA A 142 -2.19 -0.53 -12.75
CA ALA A 142 -3.05 0.45 -13.41
C ALA A 142 -2.40 1.19 -14.60
N VAL A 143 -3.19 1.37 -15.67
CA VAL A 143 -2.83 2.20 -16.83
C VAL A 143 -2.47 3.61 -16.36
N SER A 144 -1.51 4.25 -17.05
CA SER A 144 -0.92 5.57 -16.76
C SER A 144 -0.05 5.67 -15.49
N ARG A 145 -0.11 4.66 -14.62
CA ARG A 145 0.79 4.46 -13.48
C ARG A 145 1.71 3.24 -13.68
N ASP A 146 1.66 2.64 -14.86
CA ASP A 146 2.54 1.57 -15.28
C ASP A 146 3.84 2.11 -15.87
N LYS A 147 4.71 2.64 -14.99
CA LYS A 147 6.01 3.20 -15.36
C LYS A 147 6.92 3.37 -14.13
N PRO A 148 8.25 3.51 -14.33
CA PRO A 148 9.16 3.84 -13.23
C PRO A 148 8.76 5.12 -12.51
N GLY A 149 8.91 5.14 -11.19
CA GLY A 149 8.53 6.27 -10.34
C GLY A 149 7.10 6.22 -9.78
N GLU A 150 6.24 5.31 -10.28
CA GLU A 150 4.85 5.10 -9.83
C GLU A 150 4.64 3.73 -9.14
N VAL A 151 5.76 3.02 -8.95
CA VAL A 151 5.95 1.78 -8.21
C VAL A 151 7.26 1.90 -7.44
N LEU A 152 7.47 1.08 -6.42
CA LEU A 152 8.77 1.01 -5.76
C LEU A 152 9.84 0.46 -6.72
N ALA A 153 11.04 1.05 -6.67
CA ALA A 153 12.23 0.48 -7.27
C ALA A 153 12.61 -0.83 -6.57
N ASP A 154 13.34 -1.69 -7.28
CA ASP A 154 13.89 -2.94 -6.74
C ASP A 154 12.77 -3.85 -6.18
N ALA A 155 11.66 -3.94 -6.93
CA ALA A 155 10.41 -4.54 -6.47
C ALA A 155 10.56 -6.03 -6.07
N ASP A 156 11.31 -6.80 -6.85
CA ASP A 156 11.55 -8.21 -6.57
C ASP A 156 12.47 -8.40 -5.37
N GLU A 157 13.52 -7.59 -5.23
CA GLU A 157 14.40 -7.62 -4.06
C GLU A 157 13.67 -7.24 -2.77
N LEU A 158 12.78 -6.24 -2.85
CA LEU A 158 11.92 -5.84 -1.74
C LEU A 158 10.92 -6.95 -1.39
N ARG A 159 10.24 -7.54 -2.38
CA ARG A 159 9.33 -8.69 -2.18
C ARG A 159 10.07 -9.82 -1.47
N GLU A 160 11.23 -10.23 -1.97
CA GLU A 160 12.02 -11.31 -1.39
C GLU A 160 12.46 -11.01 0.04
N MET A 161 12.81 -9.75 0.35
CA MET A 161 13.11 -9.33 1.72
C MET A 161 11.90 -9.52 2.64
N LEU A 162 10.71 -9.10 2.19
CA LEU A 162 9.47 -9.26 2.95
C LEU A 162 9.09 -10.73 3.16
N GLU A 163 9.28 -11.58 2.15
CA GLU A 163 9.05 -13.03 2.24
C GLU A 163 10.02 -13.71 3.21
N ARG A 164 11.32 -13.37 3.17
CA ARG A 164 12.31 -13.88 4.14
C ARG A 164 11.93 -13.54 5.58
N HIS A 165 11.28 -12.40 5.77
CA HIS A 165 10.74 -11.97 7.05
C HIS A 165 9.28 -12.39 7.29
N GLN A 166 8.73 -13.27 6.44
CA GLN A 166 7.38 -13.83 6.53
C GLN A 166 6.30 -12.75 6.74
N VAL A 167 6.45 -11.63 6.03
CA VAL A 167 5.37 -10.66 5.88
C VAL A 167 4.29 -11.31 5.02
N HIS A 168 3.08 -11.40 5.56
CA HIS A 168 1.97 -12.04 4.88
C HIS A 168 1.39 -11.16 3.78
N THR A 169 1.23 -9.86 4.04
CA THR A 169 0.60 -8.94 3.08
C THR A 169 1.31 -7.59 3.03
N TYR A 170 1.58 -7.12 1.81
CA TYR A 170 1.88 -5.73 1.53
C TYR A 170 0.62 -5.01 1.04
N ILE A 171 0.16 -4.01 1.79
CA ILE A 171 -1.02 -3.21 1.46
C ILE A 171 -0.56 -1.87 0.89
N SER A 172 -1.04 -1.54 -0.30
CA SER A 172 -0.65 -0.31 -1.00
C SER A 172 -1.78 0.36 -1.76
N GLY A 173 -1.58 1.65 -2.06
CA GLY A 173 -2.53 2.50 -2.76
C GLY A 173 -1.96 3.04 -4.07
N HIS A 174 -2.01 4.38 -4.22
CA HIS A 174 -1.39 5.18 -5.30
C HIS A 174 -1.93 4.98 -6.72
N GLN A 175 -2.18 3.74 -7.16
CA GLN A 175 -2.52 3.43 -8.55
C GLN A 175 -4.02 3.53 -8.87
N HIS A 176 -4.86 3.70 -7.84
CA HIS A 176 -6.31 3.90 -7.98
C HIS A 176 -7.00 2.72 -8.69
N ALA A 177 -6.47 1.51 -8.54
CA ALA A 177 -7.10 0.29 -9.02
C ALA A 177 -7.10 -0.74 -7.89
N TYR A 178 -8.28 -1.25 -7.54
CA TYR A 178 -8.37 -2.31 -6.54
C TYR A 178 -7.99 -3.63 -7.18
N TYR A 179 -6.99 -4.31 -6.62
CA TYR A 179 -6.56 -5.61 -7.12
C TYR A 179 -6.00 -6.45 -5.97
N PRO A 180 -6.66 -7.56 -5.60
CA PRO A 180 -6.13 -8.53 -4.67
C PRO A 180 -5.23 -9.49 -5.44
N ALA A 181 -3.93 -9.46 -5.13
CA ALA A 181 -2.94 -10.19 -5.88
C ALA A 181 -1.94 -10.92 -4.99
N HIS A 182 -1.06 -11.70 -5.62
CA HIS A 182 0.15 -12.21 -5.03
C HIS A 182 1.28 -12.27 -6.06
N LYS A 183 2.50 -12.33 -5.53
CA LYS A 183 3.72 -12.71 -6.25
C LYS A 183 4.61 -13.44 -5.24
N GLY A 184 5.07 -14.63 -5.58
CA GLY A 184 5.65 -15.61 -4.68
C GLY A 184 4.73 -15.89 -3.51
N ASP A 185 5.28 -15.84 -2.30
CA ASP A 185 4.54 -16.08 -1.06
C ASP A 185 3.90 -14.80 -0.51
N LEU A 186 4.22 -13.63 -1.08
CA LEU A 186 3.72 -12.35 -0.60
C LEU A 186 2.35 -12.00 -1.20
N GLN A 187 1.34 -11.83 -0.33
CA GLN A 187 0.07 -11.25 -0.73
C GLN A 187 0.21 -9.75 -0.97
N LEU A 188 -0.43 -9.25 -2.02
CA LEU A 188 -0.41 -7.87 -2.46
C LEU A 188 -1.85 -7.34 -2.47
N LEU A 189 -2.17 -6.41 -1.58
CA LEU A 189 -3.47 -5.74 -1.58
C LEU A 189 -3.33 -4.33 -2.14
N HIS A 190 -3.72 -4.16 -3.40
CA HIS A 190 -3.88 -2.83 -4.00
C HIS A 190 -5.28 -2.31 -3.63
N THR A 191 -5.38 -1.29 -2.77
CA THR A 191 -6.63 -0.92 -2.09
C THR A 191 -7.63 -0.12 -2.94
N GLY A 192 -7.30 0.23 -4.19
CA GLY A 192 -8.14 1.07 -5.04
C GLY A 192 -8.15 2.55 -4.63
N ILE A 193 -9.31 3.20 -4.74
CA ILE A 193 -9.50 4.61 -4.40
C ILE A 193 -10.91 4.93 -3.89
N LEU A 194 -11.02 5.92 -2.99
CA LEU A 194 -12.31 6.47 -2.53
C LEU A 194 -12.63 7.87 -3.09
N GLY A 195 -11.62 8.73 -3.20
CA GLY A 195 -11.78 10.14 -3.58
C GLY A 195 -11.80 10.40 -5.09
N SER A 196 -10.62 10.42 -5.71
CA SER A 196 -10.43 10.71 -7.14
C SER A 196 -10.98 9.61 -8.06
N GLY A 197 -10.64 9.66 -9.36
CA GLY A 197 -11.08 8.67 -10.32
C GLY A 197 -10.29 7.36 -10.26
N PRO A 198 -10.97 6.19 -10.36
CA PRO A 198 -10.30 4.91 -10.56
C PRO A 198 -9.60 4.87 -11.93
N ARG A 199 -8.58 4.01 -12.05
CA ARG A 199 -7.81 3.83 -13.29
C ARG A 199 -8.06 2.44 -13.88
N PRO A 200 -8.06 2.27 -15.21
CA PRO A 200 -8.17 0.95 -15.82
C PRO A 200 -6.98 0.05 -15.43
N TYR A 201 -7.21 -1.26 -15.37
CA TYR A 201 -6.13 -2.22 -15.18
C TYR A 201 -5.24 -2.33 -16.43
N VAL A 202 -3.94 -2.56 -16.24
CA VAL A 202 -3.04 -2.84 -17.37
C VAL A 202 -3.50 -4.12 -18.07
N GLY A 203 -3.57 -4.08 -19.40
CA GLY A 203 -3.93 -5.25 -20.22
C GLY A 203 -5.40 -5.70 -20.13
N SER A 204 -6.29 -4.95 -19.48
CA SER A 204 -7.71 -5.32 -19.36
C SER A 204 -8.65 -4.18 -19.76
N GLN A 205 -9.85 -4.56 -20.21
CA GLN A 205 -10.97 -3.65 -20.49
C GLN A 205 -11.96 -3.56 -19.33
N VAL A 206 -11.74 -4.34 -18.26
CA VAL A 206 -12.58 -4.29 -17.05
C VAL A 206 -12.36 -2.93 -16.37
N PRO A 207 -13.41 -2.17 -16.06
CA PRO A 207 -13.27 -0.92 -15.32
C PRO A 207 -12.90 -1.20 -13.87
N SER A 208 -11.98 -0.42 -13.30
CA SER A 208 -11.80 -0.40 -11.83
C SER A 208 -12.89 0.42 -11.17
N GLN A 209 -13.28 0.01 -9.96
CA GLN A 209 -14.26 0.69 -9.12
C GLN A 209 -13.57 1.51 -8.02
N LYS A 210 -14.37 2.33 -7.32
CA LYS A 210 -13.96 2.87 -6.02
C LYS A 210 -14.15 1.78 -4.97
N ALA A 211 -13.12 1.45 -4.22
CA ALA A 211 -13.14 0.22 -3.41
C ALA A 211 -12.87 0.48 -1.94
N LEU A 212 -13.55 -0.28 -1.08
CA LEU A 212 -13.18 -0.48 0.32
C LEU A 212 -13.13 -1.98 0.58
N THR A 213 -12.02 -2.44 1.15
CA THR A 213 -11.83 -3.86 1.50
C THR A 213 -11.92 -4.04 3.00
N VAL A 214 -12.75 -4.99 3.42
CA VAL A 214 -12.72 -5.56 4.77
C VAL A 214 -11.87 -6.82 4.69
N MET A 215 -10.80 -6.86 5.48
CA MET A 215 -9.94 -8.03 5.61
C MET A 215 -10.26 -8.72 6.94
N ASP A 216 -10.91 -9.86 6.86
CA ASP A 216 -11.08 -10.76 8.00
C ASP A 216 -9.81 -11.57 8.19
N ILE A 217 -9.37 -11.75 9.44
CA ILE A 217 -8.15 -12.48 9.80
C ILE A 217 -8.54 -13.59 10.78
N ASN A 218 -8.27 -14.84 10.42
CA ASN A 218 -8.57 -16.00 11.23
C ASN A 218 -7.33 -16.89 11.34
N PHE A 219 -6.70 -16.92 12.52
CA PHE A 219 -5.49 -17.72 12.77
C PHE A 219 -5.72 -19.24 12.74
N ASP A 220 -6.97 -19.68 12.79
CA ASP A 220 -7.33 -21.10 12.69
C ASP A 220 -7.67 -21.51 11.24
N ASP A 221 -7.76 -20.55 10.31
CA ASP A 221 -8.02 -20.79 8.89
C ASP A 221 -6.70 -20.95 8.11
N PRO A 222 -6.55 -22.00 7.28
CA PRO A 222 -5.34 -22.18 6.46
C PRO A 222 -5.05 -21.00 5.52
N ASP A 223 -6.07 -20.29 5.04
CA ASP A 223 -5.90 -19.15 4.13
C ASP A 223 -5.54 -17.85 4.87
N LEU A 224 -5.62 -17.86 6.21
CA LEU A 224 -5.38 -16.80 7.18
C LEU A 224 -6.24 -15.53 7.02
N THR A 225 -6.48 -15.07 5.79
CA THR A 225 -7.25 -13.87 5.49
C THR A 225 -8.32 -14.08 4.41
N THR A 226 -9.46 -13.41 4.61
CA THR A 226 -10.56 -13.33 3.63
C THR A 226 -10.81 -11.87 3.29
N TYR A 227 -10.90 -11.56 2.00
CA TYR A 227 -11.16 -10.18 1.53
C TYR A 227 -12.60 -10.05 1.06
N THR A 228 -13.34 -9.16 1.70
CA THR A 228 -14.66 -8.73 1.24
C THR A 228 -14.55 -7.28 0.76
N THR A 229 -14.65 -7.06 -0.54
CA THR A 229 -14.47 -5.73 -1.12
C THR A 229 -15.76 -5.20 -1.72
N TYR A 230 -16.06 -3.94 -1.40
CA TYR A 230 -17.26 -3.24 -1.84
C TYR A 230 -16.91 -2.14 -2.83
N ASP A 231 -17.72 -2.01 -3.87
CA ASP A 231 -17.78 -0.80 -4.69
C ASP A 231 -18.43 0.31 -3.86
N MET A 232 -17.67 1.32 -3.50
CA MET A 232 -18.13 2.39 -2.62
C MET A 232 -19.09 3.39 -3.28
N GLN A 233 -19.35 3.25 -4.58
CA GLN A 233 -20.44 3.98 -5.24
C GLN A 233 -21.80 3.28 -5.07
N THR A 234 -21.80 1.95 -5.05
CA THR A 234 -23.02 1.13 -5.11
C THR A 234 -23.27 0.29 -3.85
N LEU A 235 -22.23 0.11 -3.02
CA LEU A 235 -22.13 -0.82 -1.90
C LEU A 235 -22.33 -2.30 -2.29
N ALA A 236 -22.24 -2.60 -3.59
CA ALA A 236 -22.24 -3.98 -4.08
C ALA A 236 -20.87 -4.62 -3.86
N LEU A 237 -20.85 -5.95 -3.73
CA LEU A 237 -19.60 -6.71 -3.71
C LEU A 237 -18.89 -6.60 -5.06
N ILE A 238 -17.57 -6.44 -5.03
CA ILE A 238 -16.70 -6.62 -6.17
C ILE A 238 -16.30 -8.10 -6.18
N GLU A 239 -17.00 -8.89 -7.00
CA GLU A 239 -16.71 -10.31 -7.17
C GLU A 239 -15.32 -10.50 -7.79
N MET A 240 -14.45 -11.26 -7.14
CA MET A 240 -13.03 -11.39 -7.51
C MET A 240 -12.87 -11.94 -8.93
N GLU A 241 -13.77 -12.83 -9.35
CA GLU A 241 -13.80 -13.47 -10.65
C GLU A 241 -13.99 -12.47 -11.80
N THR A 242 -14.53 -11.28 -11.51
CA THR A 242 -14.72 -10.20 -12.50
C THR A 242 -13.42 -9.44 -12.77
N LEU A 243 -12.42 -9.56 -11.90
CA LEU A 243 -11.11 -8.93 -12.05
C LEU A 243 -10.22 -9.75 -13.00
N PRO A 244 -9.21 -9.13 -13.65
CA PRO A 244 -8.24 -9.87 -14.45
C PRO A 244 -7.56 -10.97 -13.64
N ARG A 245 -7.37 -12.16 -14.23
CA ARG A 245 -6.70 -13.29 -13.57
C ARG A 245 -5.23 -13.02 -13.22
N PHE A 246 -4.59 -12.15 -13.99
CA PHE A 246 -3.24 -11.66 -13.77
C PHE A 246 -3.12 -10.25 -14.35
N ILE A 247 -2.10 -9.51 -13.93
CA ILE A 247 -1.70 -8.25 -14.55
C ILE A 247 -0.21 -8.29 -14.85
N ASN A 248 0.15 -7.95 -16.08
CA ASN A 248 1.53 -7.80 -16.53
C ASN A 248 1.89 -6.31 -16.49
N GLY A 249 2.40 -5.82 -15.37
CA GLY A 249 2.96 -4.48 -15.27
C GLY A 249 4.36 -4.42 -15.87
N HIS A 250 4.86 -3.24 -16.23
CA HIS A 250 6.19 -3.05 -16.82
C HIS A 250 7.33 -3.64 -15.96
N ASN A 251 7.12 -3.81 -14.65
CA ASN A 251 8.09 -4.31 -13.70
C ASN A 251 7.76 -5.68 -13.11
N GLY A 252 6.80 -6.42 -13.68
CA GLY A 252 6.49 -7.77 -13.25
C GLY A 252 5.05 -8.19 -13.46
N ARG A 253 4.85 -9.50 -13.58
CA ARG A 253 3.55 -10.14 -13.46
C ARG A 253 3.16 -10.30 -11.99
N VAL A 254 1.89 -10.03 -11.70
CA VAL A 254 1.22 -10.41 -10.46
C VAL A 254 -0.02 -11.24 -10.80
N LEU A 255 -0.33 -12.24 -9.97
CA LEU A 255 -1.52 -13.08 -10.14
C LEU A 255 -2.62 -12.60 -9.22
N ARG A 256 -3.88 -12.77 -9.63
CA ARG A 256 -5.02 -12.54 -8.74
C ARG A 256 -4.94 -13.54 -7.58
N ARG A 257 -5.38 -13.13 -6.39
CA ARG A 257 -5.22 -13.89 -5.14
C ARG A 257 -5.58 -15.38 -5.20
N ASP A 258 -6.55 -15.76 -6.02
CA ASP A 258 -7.09 -17.11 -6.19
C ASP A 258 -6.53 -17.87 -7.42
N VAL A 259 -5.55 -17.31 -8.11
CA VAL A 259 -4.99 -17.85 -9.36
C VAL A 259 -3.53 -18.23 -9.14
N GLU A 260 -3.17 -19.44 -9.53
CA GLU A 260 -1.79 -19.92 -9.55
C GLU A 260 -1.22 -19.95 -10.98
N MET A 261 0.11 -20.02 -11.10
CA MET A 261 0.78 -20.09 -12.40
C MET A 261 0.30 -21.27 -13.25
N ASP A 262 0.04 -22.41 -12.60
CA ASP A 262 -0.46 -23.63 -13.24
C ASP A 262 -1.90 -23.51 -13.75
N ASP A 263 -2.66 -22.50 -13.27
CA ASP A 263 -4.00 -22.21 -13.78
C ASP A 263 -3.97 -21.39 -15.08
N LEU A 264 -2.82 -20.79 -15.42
CA LEU A 264 -2.67 -20.01 -16.65
C LEU A 264 -2.49 -20.92 -17.86
N THR A 265 -3.13 -20.56 -18.96
CA THR A 265 -2.94 -21.21 -20.25
C THR A 265 -1.55 -20.95 -20.81
N VAL A 266 -1.09 -21.82 -21.72
CA VAL A 266 0.19 -21.65 -22.43
C VAL A 266 0.25 -20.28 -23.14
N ASP A 267 -0.85 -19.83 -23.74
CA ASP A 267 -0.91 -18.54 -24.41
C ASP A 267 -0.81 -17.37 -23.43
N GLU A 268 -1.45 -17.46 -22.25
CA GLU A 268 -1.34 -16.45 -21.18
C GLU A 268 0.09 -16.38 -20.63
N GLN A 269 0.76 -17.53 -20.46
CA GLN A 269 2.16 -17.58 -20.03
C GLN A 269 3.09 -16.97 -21.09
N ALA A 270 2.98 -17.40 -22.35
CA ALA A 270 3.77 -16.91 -23.46
C ALA A 270 3.58 -15.40 -23.73
N ALA A 271 2.36 -14.88 -23.53
CA ALA A 271 2.06 -13.47 -23.70
C ALA A 271 2.87 -12.58 -22.73
N CYS A 272 3.11 -13.03 -21.49
CA CYS A 272 3.99 -12.29 -20.59
C CYS A 272 5.42 -12.32 -21.07
N GLU A 273 5.97 -13.50 -21.37
CA GLU A 273 7.37 -13.63 -21.78
C GLU A 273 7.67 -12.79 -23.03
N GLN A 274 6.71 -12.72 -23.95
CA GLN A 274 6.81 -11.87 -25.12
C GLN A 274 6.81 -10.37 -24.77
N SER A 275 6.04 -9.95 -23.76
CA SER A 275 5.90 -8.54 -23.37
C SER A 275 6.98 -8.03 -22.41
N LEU A 276 7.42 -8.85 -21.46
CA LEU A 276 8.28 -8.46 -20.33
C LEU A 276 9.60 -9.24 -20.26
N GLY A 277 9.72 -10.35 -21.00
CA GLY A 277 10.81 -11.32 -20.82
C GLY A 277 10.55 -12.29 -19.67
N THR A 278 11.20 -13.46 -19.72
CA THR A 278 10.96 -14.58 -18.78
C THR A 278 11.16 -14.21 -17.31
N GLU A 279 12.17 -13.37 -17.01
CA GLU A 279 12.53 -12.99 -15.63
C GLU A 279 11.38 -12.28 -14.89
N LEU A 280 10.62 -11.43 -15.58
CA LEU A 280 9.52 -10.68 -14.99
C LEU A 280 8.19 -11.46 -14.97
N CYS A 281 8.18 -12.68 -15.52
CA CYS A 281 6.97 -13.49 -15.70
C CYS A 281 6.81 -14.63 -14.70
N SER A 282 7.83 -14.90 -13.89
CA SER A 282 7.65 -15.73 -12.70
C SER A 282 6.75 -14.97 -11.73
N ALA A 283 5.64 -15.61 -11.35
CA ALA A 283 4.92 -15.24 -10.14
C ALA A 283 5.73 -15.72 -8.95
#